data_AF-A0A2G9MAE4-F1
#
_entry.id   AF-A0A2G9MAE4-F1
#
_cell.length_a   1.000
_cell.length_b   1.000
_cell.length_c   1.000
_cell.angle_alpha   90.00
_cell.angle_beta   90.00
_cell.angle_gamma   90.00
#
_symmetry.space_group_name_H-M   'P 1'
#
loop_
_entity.id
_entity.type
_entity.pdbx_description
1 polymer ?
#
loop_
_entity_poly.entity_id
_entity_poly.type
_entity_poly.pdbx_seq_one_letter_code
_entity_poly.pdbx_strand_id
1 'polypeptide(L)'
;MNEQSLWQRLNAIVYWLLLILAIVGNFIVSVVLVPFLLMLKGWFLFASLFFIGLSFGWLFSFIIHSLEELEVQQKIIASVFIPCLALINVGMMAILANRLIEILNLTTPPHNAALVGAVYVLGYVIPDAAEHLRTKRE
;
A
#
# COMPACT_ATOMS: atom_id res chain seq x y z
N MET A 1 20.23 -15.83 -31.63
CA MET A 1 19.40 -15.43 -30.47
C MET A 1 18.98 -13.99 -30.73
N ASN A 2 17.72 -13.75 -31.08
CA ASN A 2 17.29 -12.47 -31.65
C ASN A 2 17.14 -11.43 -30.52
N GLU A 3 17.67 -10.22 -30.71
CA GLU A 3 17.60 -9.15 -29.70
C GLU A 3 16.16 -8.88 -29.22
N GLN A 4 15.17 -9.01 -30.11
CA GLN A 4 13.76 -8.83 -29.76
C GLN A 4 13.25 -9.83 -28.70
N SER A 5 13.75 -11.07 -28.66
CA SER A 5 13.33 -12.05 -27.65
C SER A 5 14.03 -11.85 -26.30
N LEU A 6 15.17 -11.15 -26.27
CA LEU A 6 15.82 -10.74 -25.03
C LEU A 6 15.04 -9.62 -24.34
N TRP A 7 14.61 -8.60 -25.10
CA TRP A 7 13.82 -7.49 -24.56
C TRP A 7 12.48 -7.95 -23.96
N GLN A 8 11.79 -8.88 -24.62
CA GLN A 8 10.55 -9.46 -24.09
C GLN A 8 10.78 -10.23 -22.77
N ARG A 9 11.89 -10.99 -22.67
CA ARG A 9 12.24 -11.71 -21.44
C ARG A 9 12.60 -10.77 -20.30
N LEU A 10 13.33 -9.68 -20.59
CA LEU A 10 13.66 -8.66 -19.59
C LEU A 10 12.40 -7.97 -19.07
N ASN A 11 11.48 -7.55 -19.95
CA ASN A 11 10.22 -6.94 -19.53
C ASN A 11 9.40 -7.88 -18.65
N ALA A 12 9.31 -9.16 -19.01
CA ALA A 12 8.65 -10.16 -18.18
C ALA A 12 9.31 -10.32 -16.81
N ILE A 13 10.65 -10.37 -16.73
CA ILE A 13 11.37 -10.48 -15.45
C ILE A 13 11.12 -9.25 -14.58
N VAL A 14 11.20 -8.04 -15.15
CA VAL A 14 10.95 -6.79 -14.42
C VAL A 14 9.52 -6.74 -13.91
N TYR A 15 8.55 -7.14 -14.73
CA TYR A 15 7.15 -7.25 -14.32
C TYR A 15 6.97 -8.17 -13.10
N TRP A 16 7.51 -9.39 -13.15
CA TRP A 16 7.42 -10.33 -12.02
C TRP A 16 8.12 -9.80 -10.77
N LEU A 17 9.28 -9.13 -10.92
CA LEU A 17 9.99 -8.49 -9.81
C LEU A 17 9.19 -7.37 -9.17
N LEU A 18 8.59 -6.48 -9.97
CA LEU A 18 7.75 -5.38 -9.48
C LEU A 18 6.49 -5.92 -8.77
N LEU A 19 5.88 -6.98 -9.28
CA LEU A 19 4.73 -7.62 -8.67
C LEU A 19 5.08 -8.27 -7.32
N ILE A 20 6.22 -8.98 -7.25
CA ILE A 20 6.74 -9.50 -5.98
C ILE A 20 7.05 -8.36 -5.00
N LEU A 21 7.67 -7.28 -5.48
CA LEU A 21 7.99 -6.11 -4.66
C LEU A 21 6.74 -5.47 -4.08
N ALA A 22 5.66 -5.36 -4.88
CA ALA A 22 4.37 -4.86 -4.41
C ALA A 22 3.78 -5.74 -3.30
N ILE A 23 3.79 -7.06 -3.47
CA ILE A 23 3.29 -8.01 -2.47
C ILE A 23 4.11 -7.93 -1.18
N VAL A 24 5.43 -8.01 -1.28
CA VAL A 24 6.34 -7.96 -0.13
C VAL A 24 6.24 -6.61 0.58
N GLY A 25 6.20 -5.51 -0.17
CA GLY A 25 6.01 -4.17 0.36
C GLY A 25 4.74 -4.06 1.20
N ASN A 26 3.62 -4.62 0.73
CA ASN A 26 2.35 -4.58 1.45
C ASN A 26 2.42 -5.39 2.76
N PHE A 27 3.10 -6.54 2.74
CA PHE A 27 3.33 -7.31 3.95
C PHE A 27 4.20 -6.56 4.97
N ILE A 28 5.28 -5.92 4.52
CA ILE A 28 6.15 -5.10 5.37
C ILE A 28 5.35 -3.97 6.03
N VAL A 29 4.54 -3.23 5.25
CA VAL A 29 3.65 -2.19 5.78
C VAL A 29 2.78 -2.73 6.89
N SER A 30 2.19 -3.90 6.66
CA SER A 30 1.28 -4.54 7.60
C SER A 30 1.98 -4.87 8.91
N VAL A 31 3.19 -5.44 8.85
CA VAL A 31 4.01 -5.75 10.05
C VAL A 31 4.44 -4.47 10.76
N VAL A 32 4.83 -3.44 10.02
CA VAL A 32 5.26 -2.15 10.58
C VAL A 32 4.10 -1.40 11.23
N LEU A 33 2.88 -1.50 10.71
CA LEU A 33 1.72 -0.79 11.28
C LEU A 33 1.36 -1.29 12.68
N VAL A 34 1.51 -2.59 12.95
CA VAL A 34 1.11 -3.21 14.23
C VAL A 34 1.75 -2.52 15.45
N PRO A 35 3.08 -2.39 15.57
CA PRO A 35 3.68 -1.73 16.73
C PRO A 35 3.27 -0.25 16.85
N PHE A 36 3.03 0.47 15.75
CA PHE A 36 2.53 1.85 15.81
C PHE A 36 1.13 1.91 16.40
N LEU A 37 0.24 0.98 16.01
CA LEU A 37 -1.12 0.86 16.54
C LEU A 37 -1.14 0.49 18.04
N LEU A 38 -0.13 -0.25 18.52
CA LEU A 38 -0.03 -0.65 19.92
C LEU A 38 0.61 0.43 20.80
N MET A 39 1.52 1.23 20.24
CA MET A 39 2.37 2.13 21.02
C MET A 39 1.91 3.59 21.00
N LEU A 40 1.27 4.04 19.91
CA LEU A 40 0.83 5.43 19.73
C LEU A 40 -0.67 5.57 20.00
N LYS A 41 -1.08 6.77 20.44
CA LYS A 41 -2.48 7.11 20.69
C LYS A 41 -2.83 8.51 20.23
N GLY A 42 -4.11 8.73 19.94
CA GLY A 42 -4.66 10.04 19.60
C GLY A 42 -4.02 10.63 18.34
N TRP A 43 -3.70 11.92 18.37
CA TRP A 43 -3.19 12.65 17.20
C TRP A 43 -1.89 12.08 16.62
N PHE A 44 -0.95 11.64 17.47
CA PHE A 44 0.33 11.09 17.00
C PHE A 44 0.17 9.81 16.19
N LEU A 45 -0.81 8.96 16.56
CA LEU A 45 -1.15 7.77 15.79
C LEU A 45 -1.65 8.17 14.40
N PHE A 46 -2.64 9.05 14.32
CA PHE A 46 -3.20 9.47 13.04
C PHE A 46 -2.18 10.16 12.14
N ALA A 47 -1.31 11.01 12.70
CA ALA A 47 -0.22 11.63 11.96
C ALA A 47 0.75 10.58 11.40
N SER A 48 1.19 9.62 12.22
CA SER A 48 2.07 8.54 11.75
C SER A 48 1.43 7.69 10.67
N LEU A 49 0.16 7.31 10.83
CA LEU A 49 -0.59 6.54 9.84
C LEU A 49 -0.73 7.28 8.52
N PHE A 50 -0.98 8.59 8.58
CA PHE A 50 -1.07 9.43 7.40
C PHE A 50 0.27 9.51 6.66
N PHE A 51 1.38 9.76 7.37
CA PHE A 51 2.71 9.83 6.73
C PHE A 51 3.20 8.48 6.21
N ILE A 52 2.94 7.39 6.94
CA ILE A 52 3.23 6.02 6.47
C ILE A 52 2.38 5.73 5.22
N GLY A 53 1.07 5.97 5.30
CA GLY A 53 0.15 5.81 4.18
C GLY A 53 0.61 6.61 2.96
N LEU A 54 1.00 7.86 3.13
CA LEU A 54 1.49 8.73 2.05
C LEU A 54 2.81 8.23 1.45
N SER A 55 3.76 7.80 2.28
CA SER A 55 5.04 7.26 1.81
C SER A 55 4.86 5.99 1.00
N PHE A 56 4.04 5.06 1.50
CA PHE A 56 3.76 3.81 0.78
C PHE A 56 2.83 4.02 -0.40
N GLY A 57 1.86 4.92 -0.32
CA GLY A 57 1.01 5.30 -1.43
C GLY A 57 1.83 5.77 -2.63
N TRP A 58 2.84 6.60 -2.39
CA TRP A 58 3.74 7.04 -3.45
C TRP A 58 4.59 5.90 -4.03
N LEU A 59 5.14 5.05 -3.17
CA LEU A 59 5.91 3.87 -3.60
C LEU A 59 5.06 2.91 -4.46
N PHE A 60 3.81 2.66 -4.06
CA PHE A 60 2.90 1.81 -4.80
C PHE A 60 2.41 2.45 -6.10
N SER A 61 2.12 3.76 -6.10
CA SER A 61 1.81 4.53 -7.31
C SER A 61 2.92 4.38 -8.35
N PHE A 62 4.18 4.55 -7.92
CA PHE A 62 5.35 4.36 -8.78
C PHE A 62 5.46 2.93 -9.33
N ILE A 63 5.24 1.91 -8.50
CA ILE A 63 5.27 0.50 -8.93
C ILE A 63 4.15 0.22 -9.95
N ILE A 64 2.93 0.71 -9.69
CA ILE A 64 1.79 0.52 -10.58
C ILE A 64 2.05 1.21 -11.92
N HIS A 65 2.52 2.45 -11.91
CA HIS A 65 2.84 3.18 -13.13
C HIS A 65 3.91 2.46 -13.95
N SER A 66 4.96 1.96 -13.28
CA SER A 66 6.00 1.15 -13.91
C SER A 66 5.46 -0.17 -14.51
N LEU A 67 4.51 -0.82 -13.83
CA LEU A 67 3.84 -2.01 -14.35
C LEU A 67 2.97 -1.70 -15.57
N GLU A 68 2.26 -0.58 -15.57
CA GLU A 68 1.42 -0.14 -16.70
C GLU A 68 2.24 0.21 -17.95
N GLU A 69 3.44 0.75 -17.79
CA GLU A 69 4.35 0.99 -18.92
C GLU A 69 4.85 -0.32 -19.57
N LEU A 70 4.99 -1.38 -18.77
CA LEU A 70 5.50 -2.68 -19.21
C LEU A 70 4.42 -3.55 -19.89
N GLU A 71 3.14 -3.36 -19.58
CA GLU A 71 2.02 -4.15 -20.13
C GLU A 71 0.91 -3.27 -20.75
N VAL A 72 0.64 -3.46 -22.04
CA VAL A 72 -0.46 -2.77 -22.75
C VAL A 72 -1.82 -3.44 -22.51
N GLN A 73 -1.88 -4.74 -22.17
CA GLN A 73 -3.13 -5.53 -22.20
C GLN A 73 -3.79 -5.84 -20.85
N GLN A 74 -3.07 -5.84 -19.71
CA GLN A 74 -3.66 -6.13 -18.39
C GLN A 74 -3.67 -4.94 -17.40
N LYS A 75 -3.53 -3.71 -17.91
CA LYS A 75 -3.45 -2.45 -17.14
C LYS A 75 -4.48 -2.32 -16.00
N ILE A 76 -5.73 -2.74 -16.23
CA ILE A 76 -6.83 -2.48 -15.31
C ILE A 76 -6.76 -3.37 -14.06
N ILE A 77 -6.24 -4.59 -14.19
CA ILE A 77 -6.25 -5.55 -13.07
C ILE A 77 -5.21 -5.14 -12.03
N ALA A 78 -3.98 -4.81 -12.45
CA ALA A 78 -2.92 -4.41 -11.52
C ALA A 78 -3.24 -3.09 -10.79
N SER A 79 -3.81 -2.11 -11.51
CA SER A 79 -4.17 -0.78 -11.01
C SER A 79 -5.18 -0.85 -9.85
N VAL A 80 -6.19 -1.72 -9.92
CA VAL A 80 -7.22 -1.83 -8.87
C VAL A 80 -6.86 -2.88 -7.81
N PHE A 81 -6.21 -3.97 -8.21
CA PHE A 81 -5.93 -5.09 -7.33
C PHE A 81 -4.95 -4.73 -6.21
N ILE A 82 -3.89 -3.97 -6.52
CA ILE A 82 -2.85 -3.61 -5.55
C ILE A 82 -3.38 -2.66 -4.44
N PRO A 83 -4.11 -1.57 -4.76
CA PRO A 83 -4.76 -0.73 -3.75
C PRO A 83 -5.81 -1.47 -2.92
N CYS A 84 -6.62 -2.33 -3.55
CA CYS A 84 -7.59 -3.15 -2.82
C CYS A 84 -6.91 -4.11 -1.83
N LEU A 85 -5.78 -4.71 -2.20
CA LEU A 85 -4.97 -5.55 -1.32
C LEU A 85 -4.44 -4.75 -0.12
N ALA A 86 -3.96 -3.52 -0.35
CA ALA A 86 -3.50 -2.65 0.71
C ALA A 86 -4.64 -2.26 1.68
N LEU A 87 -5.81 -1.93 1.14
CA LEU A 87 -7.03 -1.63 1.89
C LEU A 87 -7.45 -2.78 2.83
N ILE A 88 -7.54 -3.98 2.27
CA ILE A 88 -7.94 -5.18 3.03
C ILE A 88 -6.90 -5.48 4.12
N ASN A 89 -5.61 -5.38 3.81
CA ASN A 89 -4.54 -5.64 4.78
C ASN A 89 -4.57 -4.67 5.96
N VAL A 90 -4.70 -3.37 5.71
CA VAL A 90 -4.74 -2.38 6.80
C VAL A 90 -6.00 -2.54 7.66
N GLY A 91 -7.15 -2.82 7.05
CA GLY A 91 -8.38 -3.12 7.80
C GLY A 91 -8.23 -4.35 8.70
N MET A 92 -7.70 -5.44 8.15
CA MET A 92 -7.39 -6.66 8.91
C MET A 92 -6.40 -6.40 10.05
N MET A 93 -5.35 -5.62 9.81
CA MET A 93 -4.35 -5.30 10.82
C MET A 93 -4.90 -4.42 11.94
N ALA A 94 -5.78 -3.47 11.64
CA ALA A 94 -6.43 -2.66 12.67
C ALA A 94 -7.32 -3.52 13.58
N ILE A 95 -8.04 -4.51 13.02
CA ILE A 95 -8.83 -5.48 13.78
C ILE A 95 -7.91 -6.35 14.65
N LEU A 96 -6.82 -6.87 14.08
CA LEU A 96 -5.86 -7.69 14.80
C LEU A 96 -5.20 -6.92 15.95
N ALA A 97 -4.79 -5.67 15.72
CA ALA A 97 -4.19 -4.82 16.74
C ALA A 97 -5.15 -4.58 17.91
N ASN A 98 -6.43 -4.32 17.64
CA ASN A 98 -7.44 -4.19 18.69
C ASN A 98 -7.59 -5.48 19.52
N ARG A 99 -7.58 -6.65 18.87
CA ARG A 99 -7.61 -7.94 19.59
C ARG A 99 -6.36 -8.15 20.44
N LEU A 100 -5.19 -7.74 19.96
CA LEU A 100 -3.96 -7.81 20.72
C LEU A 100 -3.99 -6.87 21.94
N ILE A 101 -4.56 -5.67 21.81
CA ILE A 101 -4.77 -4.74 22.95
C ILE A 101 -5.64 -5.39 24.03
N GLU A 102 -6.74 -6.04 23.64
CA GLU A 102 -7.64 -6.75 24.56
C GLU A 102 -6.93 -7.94 25.25
N ILE A 103 -6.23 -8.78 24.49
CA ILE A 103 -5.56 -9.98 25.01
C ILE A 103 -4.39 -9.61 25.93
N LEU A 104 -3.62 -8.59 25.57
CA LEU A 104 -2.42 -8.17 26.30
C LEU A 104 -2.73 -7.17 27.44
N ASN A 105 -4.01 -6.79 27.63
CA ASN A 105 -4.45 -5.78 28.61
C ASN A 105 -3.62 -4.49 28.55
N LEU A 106 -3.33 -4.00 27.34
CA LEU A 106 -2.57 -2.78 27.17
C LEU A 106 -3.38 -1.57 27.65
N THR A 107 -2.70 -0.55 28.19
CA THR A 107 -3.34 0.69 28.67
C THR A 107 -3.82 1.61 27.56
N THR A 108 -3.49 1.29 26.31
CA THR A 108 -3.97 1.98 25.11
C THR A 108 -5.44 1.63 24.86
N PRO A 109 -6.32 2.63 24.73
CA PRO A 109 -7.73 2.37 24.43
C PRO A 109 -7.87 1.76 23.02
N PRO A 110 -8.79 0.80 22.82
CA PRO A 110 -9.04 0.23 21.51
C PRO A 110 -9.42 1.32 20.51
N HIS A 111 -8.88 1.24 19.30
CA HIS A 111 -9.06 2.24 18.27
C HIS A 111 -10.20 1.84 17.33
N ASN A 112 -10.93 2.82 16.81
CA ASN A 112 -11.92 2.54 15.78
C ASN A 112 -11.18 2.11 14.49
N ALA A 113 -11.25 0.82 14.16
CA ALA A 113 -10.56 0.23 13.01
C ALA A 113 -10.98 0.90 11.68
N ALA A 114 -12.24 1.34 11.56
CA ALA A 114 -12.72 2.05 10.38
C ALA A 114 -12.05 3.44 10.24
N LEU A 115 -11.86 4.16 11.36
CA LEU A 115 -11.21 5.47 11.35
C LEU A 115 -9.71 5.37 11.06
N VAL A 116 -9.03 4.40 11.68
CA VAL A 116 -7.61 4.08 11.42
C VAL A 116 -7.41 3.73 9.95
N GLY A 117 -8.25 2.84 9.42
CA GLY A 117 -8.25 2.49 8.00
C GLY A 117 -8.48 3.70 7.11
N ALA A 118 -9.48 4.53 7.41
CA ALA A 118 -9.79 5.73 6.63
C ALA A 118 -8.61 6.72 6.57
N VAL A 119 -7.94 7.00 7.70
CA VAL A 119 -6.80 7.93 7.74
C VAL A 119 -5.62 7.40 6.94
N TYR A 120 -5.30 6.12 7.08
CA TYR A 120 -4.25 5.48 6.29
C TYR A 120 -4.57 5.53 4.79
N VAL A 121 -5.80 5.18 4.42
CA VAL A 121 -6.26 5.16 3.02
C VAL A 121 -6.22 6.54 2.40
N LEU A 122 -6.63 7.58 3.14
CA LEU A 122 -6.50 8.95 2.66
C LEU A 122 -5.04 9.29 2.35
N GLY A 123 -4.12 8.96 3.25
CA GLY A 123 -2.68 9.12 2.98
C GLY A 123 -2.22 8.35 1.75
N TYR A 124 -2.64 7.09 1.62
CA TYR A 124 -2.25 6.18 0.55
C TYR A 124 -2.76 6.57 -0.84
N VAL A 125 -4.01 7.05 -0.94
CA VAL A 125 -4.65 7.37 -2.22
C VAL A 125 -4.23 8.74 -2.75
N ILE A 126 -3.86 9.68 -1.87
CA ILE A 126 -3.47 11.05 -2.28
C ILE A 126 -2.36 11.07 -3.35
N PRO A 127 -1.23 10.35 -3.20
CA PRO A 127 -0.16 10.32 -4.20
C PRO A 127 -0.64 9.88 -5.59
N ASP A 128 -1.36 8.75 -5.65
CA ASP A 128 -1.88 8.18 -6.90
C ASP A 128 -2.89 9.13 -7.57
N ALA A 129 -3.84 9.68 -6.80
CA ALA A 129 -4.78 10.67 -7.30
C ALA A 129 -4.08 11.94 -7.81
N ALA A 130 -3.01 12.40 -7.16
CA ALA A 130 -2.24 13.56 -7.58
C ALA A 130 -1.46 13.29 -8.88
N GLU A 131 -0.91 12.09 -9.05
CA GLU A 131 -0.21 11.66 -10.26
C GLU A 131 -1.17 11.52 -11.45
N HIS A 132 -2.36 10.96 -11.22
CA HIS A 132 -3.41 10.83 -12.23
C HIS A 132 -3.97 12.19 -12.69
N LEU A 133 -4.07 13.17 -11.77
CA LEU A 133 -4.47 14.54 -12.12
C LEU A 133 -3.40 15.30 -12.91
N ARG A 134 -2.11 14.98 -12.70
CA ARG A 134 -1.00 15.57 -13.48
C ARG A 134 -0.97 15.08 -14.91
N THR A 135 -1.11 13.77 -15.11
CA THR A 135 -1.08 13.14 -16.45
C THR A 135 -2.27 13.54 -17.33
N LYS A 136 -3.42 13.86 -16.75
CA LYS A 136 -4.60 14.35 -17.52
C LYS A 136 -4.48 15.80 -18.01
N ARG A 137 -3.42 16.51 -17.62
CA ARG A 137 -3.21 17.93 -17.92
C ARG A 137 -2.19 18.18 -19.03
N GLU A 138 -1.52 17.13 -19.51
CA GLU A 138 -0.64 17.10 -20.68
C GLU A 138 -1.39 16.49 -21.89
#